data_AF-A0A364LHR0-F1
#
_entry.id   AF-A0A364LHR0-F1
#
_cell.length_a   1.000
_cell.length_b   1.000
_cell.length_c   1.000
_cell.angle_alpha   90.00
_cell.angle_beta   90.00
_cell.angle_gamma   90.00
#
_symmetry.space_group_name_H-M   'P 1'
#
loop_
_entity.id
_entity.type
_entity.pdbx_description
1 polymer ?
#
loop_
_entity_poly.entity_id
_entity_poly.type
_entity_poly.pdbx_seq_one_letter_code
_entity_poly.pdbx_strand_id
1 'polypeptide(L)'
;MNGVTRPATRQMDNYGSDVQDAFKKAEDQFFASGKPYRKDEVINLISNTGYFKVDIYEYTPVDIHYVVFFFNKKNYEATGKAEVFECHGTIARSYIEWHRNLPNISNFPIDNDRRMKTDADSVISIQSESALVWDSRTNGVTQRKYASHIPGNENRLVAFTEEYAISNNDILFKNWKAATLQSISSRSVGRPSQILLHETAGMEMDSTAVFNVPAHFCVANVKDNKGTIYQMADIAANVPHGEITNSRAIGIEFVNAPFDIWKQVKDPVTGQARDELPRTRSNFGLKDSVKGIYVESNKIPIRDPVISKNVQFIPLEFSDSTASEFFELKIPEASLINKSALQTHQINGRNILTVNDGMASIKYCKPVKFENLRHLIILLSDNSLIKDALPEDLGIWKSIHAANGKLFYFYQRMFSEATTTSVVAGKTIKKITMNFPINLTNPAIFSHGHIGHHADGFLQGIYLYLRMFESLNAQRSLQAMIYFLTSEKTDAEKNPLELTEVMTVTRTSELVSGSERNIEVKFTPAASPTTIRITNFLEIDLQGMDRKYPVNNSN
;
A
#
# COMPACT_ATOMS: atom_id res chain seq x y z
N MET A 1 -26.66 4.49 -44.99
CA MET A 1 -27.04 4.50 -43.56
C MET A 1 -26.93 3.07 -43.05
N ASN A 2 -25.82 2.72 -42.40
CA ASN A 2 -25.63 1.40 -41.81
C ASN A 2 -26.28 1.41 -40.42
N GLY A 3 -27.41 0.73 -40.29
CA GLY A 3 -28.11 0.57 -39.03
C GLY A 3 -27.25 -0.19 -38.04
N VAL A 4 -27.06 0.39 -36.86
CA VAL A 4 -26.49 -0.30 -35.70
C VAL A 4 -27.42 -1.45 -35.36
N THR A 5 -26.98 -2.69 -35.59
CA THR A 5 -27.69 -3.89 -35.17
C THR A 5 -27.84 -3.84 -33.65
N ARG A 6 -29.07 -3.73 -33.13
CA ARG A 6 -29.33 -3.85 -31.69
C ARG A 6 -28.71 -5.16 -31.20
N PRO A 7 -27.95 -5.18 -30.08
CA PRO A 7 -27.49 -6.43 -29.51
C PRO A 7 -28.70 -7.32 -29.20
N ALA A 8 -28.54 -8.63 -29.43
CA ALA A 8 -29.58 -9.62 -29.15
C ALA A 8 -30.10 -9.44 -27.71
N THR A 9 -31.42 -9.49 -27.52
CA THR A 9 -32.04 -9.35 -26.21
C THR A 9 -31.43 -10.38 -25.25
N ARG A 10 -30.88 -9.92 -24.12
CA ARG A 10 -30.21 -10.84 -23.20
C ARG A 10 -31.25 -11.68 -22.50
N GLN A 11 -30.88 -12.91 -22.14
CA GLN A 11 -31.74 -13.76 -21.32
C GLN A 11 -32.11 -13.09 -19.99
N MET A 12 -31.21 -12.25 -19.46
CA MET A 12 -31.42 -11.41 -18.27
C MET A 12 -32.46 -10.29 -18.42
N ASP A 13 -32.90 -10.00 -19.65
CA ASP A 13 -33.91 -8.97 -19.93
C ASP A 13 -35.33 -9.54 -19.99
N ASN A 14 -35.49 -10.87 -20.05
CA ASN A 14 -36.76 -11.54 -20.39
C ASN A 14 -37.14 -12.68 -19.41
N TYR A 15 -37.07 -12.45 -18.10
CA TYR A 15 -37.58 -13.40 -17.12
C TYR A 15 -39.10 -13.29 -16.92
N GLY A 16 -39.74 -14.38 -16.47
CA GLY A 16 -41.15 -14.39 -16.09
C GLY A 16 -41.45 -13.48 -14.87
N SER A 17 -42.72 -13.14 -14.67
CA SER A 17 -43.18 -12.19 -13.65
C SER A 17 -42.68 -12.54 -12.24
N ASP A 18 -42.73 -13.81 -11.85
CA ASP A 18 -42.34 -14.25 -10.50
C ASP A 18 -40.86 -13.95 -10.19
N VAL A 19 -40.00 -14.03 -11.20
CA VAL A 19 -38.56 -13.73 -11.09
C VAL A 19 -38.32 -12.22 -11.13
N GLN A 20 -39.04 -11.50 -11.99
CA GLN A 20 -38.94 -10.04 -12.09
C GLN A 20 -39.39 -9.35 -10.80
N ASP A 21 -40.49 -9.81 -10.21
CA ASP A 21 -41.05 -9.25 -8.96
C ASP A 21 -40.11 -9.52 -7.78
N ALA A 22 -39.50 -10.71 -7.74
CA ALA A 22 -38.49 -11.05 -6.73
C ALA A 22 -37.24 -10.17 -6.85
N PHE A 23 -36.74 -9.95 -8.07
CA PHE A 23 -35.64 -9.02 -8.30
C PHE A 23 -36.01 -7.58 -7.97
N LYS A 24 -37.21 -7.13 -8.33
CA LYS A 24 -37.67 -5.76 -8.03
C LYS A 24 -37.72 -5.53 -6.52
N LYS A 25 -38.21 -6.50 -5.76
CA LYS A 25 -38.25 -6.45 -4.30
C LYS A 25 -36.85 -6.37 -3.69
N ALA A 26 -35.89 -7.18 -4.18
CA ALA A 26 -34.50 -7.14 -3.71
C ALA A 26 -33.82 -5.82 -4.06
N GLU A 27 -34.00 -5.34 -5.29
CA GLU A 27 -33.51 -4.04 -5.77
C GLU A 27 -34.07 -2.88 -4.94
N ASP A 28 -35.38 -2.86 -4.66
CA ASP A 28 -36.01 -1.81 -3.82
C ASP A 28 -35.48 -1.84 -2.40
N GLN A 29 -35.21 -3.03 -1.86
CA GLN A 29 -34.61 -3.19 -0.54
C GLN A 29 -33.17 -2.68 -0.51
N PHE A 30 -32.37 -3.02 -1.53
CA PHE A 30 -30.97 -2.60 -1.64
C PHE A 30 -30.84 -1.08 -1.85
N PHE A 31 -31.67 -0.51 -2.71
CA PHE A 31 -31.65 0.93 -3.06
C PHE A 31 -32.58 1.80 -2.22
N ALA A 32 -33.17 1.27 -1.13
CA ALA A 32 -34.02 2.04 -0.20
C ALA A 32 -33.34 3.29 0.40
N SER A 33 -32.02 3.38 0.29
CA SER A 33 -31.21 4.54 0.65
C SER A 33 -31.31 5.74 -0.29
N GLY A 34 -31.91 5.58 -1.47
CA GLY A 34 -32.03 6.63 -2.49
C GLY A 34 -30.82 6.74 -3.42
N LYS A 35 -29.90 5.77 -3.41
CA LYS A 35 -28.73 5.76 -4.30
C LYS A 35 -29.17 5.64 -5.78
N PRO A 36 -28.67 6.50 -6.69
CA PRO A 36 -28.96 6.38 -8.12
C PRO A 36 -28.28 5.13 -8.69
N TYR A 37 -29.03 4.40 -9.52
CA TYR A 37 -28.56 3.17 -10.16
C TYR A 37 -29.13 3.02 -11.57
N ARG A 38 -28.50 2.17 -12.39
CA ARG A 38 -28.95 1.81 -13.74
C ARG A 38 -28.58 0.37 -14.07
N LYS A 39 -29.34 -0.27 -14.95
CA LYS A 39 -28.97 -1.59 -15.47
C LYS A 39 -27.66 -1.53 -16.27
N ASP A 40 -26.77 -2.51 -16.10
CA ASP A 40 -25.69 -2.73 -17.08
C ASP A 40 -26.29 -3.50 -18.26
N GLU A 41 -26.20 -2.97 -19.48
CA GLU A 41 -26.78 -3.57 -20.69
C GLU A 41 -25.84 -4.54 -21.43
N VAL A 42 -24.57 -4.61 -21.03
CA VAL A 42 -23.51 -5.33 -21.75
C VAL A 42 -23.13 -6.64 -21.07
N ILE A 43 -23.32 -6.74 -19.75
CA ILE A 43 -23.01 -7.96 -18.99
C ILE A 43 -24.09 -9.02 -19.21
N ASN A 44 -23.69 -10.26 -19.49
CA ASN A 44 -24.61 -11.39 -19.52
C ASN A 44 -24.09 -12.52 -18.63
N LEU A 45 -24.91 -12.99 -17.69
CA LEU A 45 -24.62 -14.09 -16.79
C LEU A 45 -25.72 -15.15 -16.95
N ILE A 46 -25.32 -16.37 -17.32
CA ILE A 46 -26.27 -17.47 -17.60
C ILE A 46 -25.99 -18.62 -16.64
N SER A 47 -27.01 -19.08 -15.92
CA SER A 47 -26.95 -20.23 -15.02
C SER A 47 -28.04 -21.25 -15.34
N ASN A 48 -27.74 -22.53 -15.12
CA ASN A 48 -28.74 -23.60 -15.14
C ASN A 48 -29.45 -23.78 -13.79
N THR A 49 -28.94 -23.14 -12.73
CA THR A 49 -29.42 -23.28 -11.36
C THR A 49 -30.20 -22.06 -10.87
N GLY A 50 -30.29 -21.00 -11.67
CA GLY A 50 -30.97 -19.76 -11.31
C GLY A 50 -30.94 -18.68 -12.38
N TYR A 51 -31.35 -17.47 -12.00
CA TYR A 51 -31.42 -16.30 -12.88
C TYR A 51 -30.58 -15.16 -12.30
N PHE A 52 -30.04 -14.27 -13.13
CA PHE A 52 -29.19 -13.16 -12.69
C PHE A 52 -29.76 -11.79 -13.09
N LYS A 53 -29.57 -10.79 -12.24
CA LYS A 53 -29.74 -9.38 -12.59
C LYS A 53 -28.48 -8.62 -12.20
N VAL A 54 -28.05 -7.67 -13.02
CA VAL A 54 -26.88 -6.83 -12.73
C VAL A 54 -27.24 -5.37 -12.91
N ASP A 55 -27.03 -4.60 -11.85
CA ASP A 55 -27.20 -3.14 -11.86
C ASP A 55 -25.89 -2.46 -11.46
N ILE A 56 -25.75 -1.23 -11.89
CA ILE A 56 -24.66 -0.31 -11.58
C ILE A 56 -25.22 0.73 -10.64
N TYR A 57 -24.57 0.98 -9.52
CA TYR A 57 -24.91 2.08 -8.61
C TYR A 57 -23.68 2.94 -8.33
N GLU A 58 -23.92 4.18 -7.89
CA GLU A 58 -22.83 5.15 -7.65
C GLU A 58 -21.92 5.30 -8.87
N TYR A 59 -22.53 5.53 -10.03
CA TYR A 59 -21.82 5.70 -11.30
C TYR A 59 -21.20 7.09 -11.39
N THR A 60 -19.90 7.16 -11.16
CA THR A 60 -19.08 8.22 -11.77
C THR A 60 -18.25 7.60 -12.89
N PRO A 61 -17.71 8.39 -13.83
CA PRO A 61 -16.73 7.86 -14.79
C PRO A 61 -15.51 7.19 -14.14
N VAL A 62 -15.30 7.41 -12.83
CA VAL A 62 -14.12 7.00 -12.07
C VAL A 62 -14.39 5.92 -11.02
N ASP A 63 -15.63 5.70 -10.62
CA ASP A 63 -16.04 4.65 -9.69
C ASP A 63 -17.33 4.00 -10.19
N ILE A 64 -17.27 2.69 -10.46
CA ILE A 64 -18.39 1.90 -10.97
C ILE A 64 -18.62 0.77 -9.98
N HIS A 65 -19.64 0.93 -9.14
CA HIS A 65 -20.08 -0.14 -8.26
C HIS A 65 -21.14 -1.00 -8.98
N TYR A 66 -20.94 -2.31 -8.96
CA TYR A 66 -21.93 -3.26 -9.46
C TYR A 66 -22.69 -3.87 -8.30
N VAL A 67 -23.93 -4.26 -8.53
CA VAL A 67 -24.65 -5.25 -7.74
C VAL A 67 -25.10 -6.37 -8.67
N VAL A 68 -24.86 -7.61 -8.29
CA VAL A 68 -25.33 -8.82 -8.97
C VAL A 68 -26.33 -9.51 -8.05
N PHE A 69 -27.56 -9.61 -8.51
CA PHE A 69 -28.61 -10.38 -7.88
C PHE A 69 -28.70 -11.77 -8.53
N PHE A 70 -28.97 -12.80 -7.74
CA PHE A 70 -29.14 -14.18 -8.17
C PHE A 70 -30.42 -14.79 -7.59
N PHE A 71 -31.38 -15.12 -8.45
CA PHE A 71 -32.59 -15.83 -8.08
C PHE A 71 -32.34 -17.35 -8.07
N ASN A 72 -32.63 -18.01 -6.96
CA ASN A 72 -32.44 -19.46 -6.82
C ASN A 72 -33.61 -20.24 -7.42
N LYS A 73 -33.48 -20.64 -8.68
CA LYS A 73 -34.51 -21.41 -9.40
C LYS A 73 -34.83 -22.72 -8.69
N LYS A 74 -33.81 -23.44 -8.21
CA LYS A 74 -34.00 -24.74 -7.56
C LYS A 74 -34.79 -24.63 -6.26
N ASN A 75 -34.51 -23.62 -5.42
CA ASN A 75 -35.27 -23.40 -4.19
C ASN A 75 -36.73 -23.04 -4.49
N TYR A 76 -36.95 -22.17 -5.49
CA TYR A 76 -38.29 -21.79 -5.92
C TYR A 76 -39.09 -23.00 -6.42
N GLU A 77 -38.50 -23.85 -7.27
CA GLU A 77 -39.14 -25.09 -7.75
C GLU A 77 -39.45 -26.08 -6.63
N ALA A 78 -38.60 -26.16 -5.61
CA ALA A 78 -38.76 -27.11 -4.50
C ALA A 78 -39.74 -26.63 -3.41
N THR A 79 -39.85 -25.32 -3.17
CA THR A 79 -40.56 -24.76 -2.01
C THR A 79 -41.64 -23.75 -2.34
N GLY A 80 -41.71 -23.28 -3.59
CA GLY A 80 -42.57 -22.17 -4.01
C GLY A 80 -42.14 -20.79 -3.48
N LYS A 81 -41.00 -20.71 -2.78
CA LYS A 81 -40.52 -19.46 -2.18
C LYS A 81 -39.46 -18.81 -3.06
N ALA A 82 -39.73 -17.57 -3.47
CA ALA A 82 -38.78 -16.76 -4.21
C ALA A 82 -37.65 -16.31 -3.26
N GLU A 83 -36.42 -16.62 -3.63
CA GLU A 83 -35.21 -16.25 -2.90
C GLU A 83 -34.22 -15.62 -3.86
N VAL A 84 -33.82 -14.39 -3.54
CA VAL A 84 -32.83 -13.63 -4.30
C VAL A 84 -31.65 -13.35 -3.39
N PHE A 85 -30.48 -13.78 -3.83
CA PHE A 85 -29.20 -13.47 -3.23
C PHE A 85 -28.61 -12.25 -3.93
N GLU A 86 -27.75 -11.48 -3.25
CA GLU A 86 -27.12 -10.30 -3.83
C GLU A 86 -25.66 -10.17 -3.39
N CYS A 87 -24.78 -9.76 -4.30
CA CYS A 87 -23.42 -9.32 -4.00
C CYS A 87 -23.17 -7.98 -4.70
N HIS A 88 -22.37 -7.09 -4.10
CA HIS A 88 -22.19 -5.74 -4.63
C HIS A 88 -20.75 -5.21 -4.49
N GLY A 89 -20.49 -4.01 -5.01
CA GLY A 89 -19.18 -3.37 -5.03
C GLY A 89 -18.13 -4.16 -5.83
N THR A 90 -16.95 -4.30 -5.25
CA THR A 90 -15.81 -4.95 -5.92
C THR A 90 -15.97 -6.48 -6.03
N ILE A 91 -16.74 -7.13 -5.14
CA ILE A 91 -17.03 -8.58 -5.26
C ILE A 91 -17.85 -8.86 -6.52
N ALA A 92 -18.90 -8.06 -6.72
CA ALA A 92 -19.73 -8.13 -7.93
C ALA A 92 -18.86 -7.91 -9.17
N ARG A 93 -17.96 -6.93 -9.13
CA ARG A 93 -17.01 -6.66 -10.22
C ARG A 93 -16.11 -7.86 -10.52
N SER A 94 -15.43 -8.45 -9.52
CA SER A 94 -14.57 -9.62 -9.74
C SER A 94 -15.35 -10.84 -10.23
N TYR A 95 -16.55 -11.05 -9.69
CA TYR A 95 -17.44 -12.11 -10.14
C TYR A 95 -17.83 -11.93 -11.61
N ILE A 96 -18.18 -10.71 -12.02
CA ILE A 96 -18.44 -10.34 -13.42
C ILE A 96 -17.17 -10.56 -14.26
N GLU A 97 -16.00 -10.12 -13.84
CA GLU A 97 -14.75 -10.31 -14.59
C GLU A 97 -14.45 -11.79 -14.87
N TRP A 98 -14.74 -12.68 -13.92
CA TRP A 98 -14.52 -14.13 -14.10
C TRP A 98 -15.61 -14.83 -14.89
N HIS A 99 -16.86 -14.39 -14.79
CA HIS A 99 -18.02 -15.14 -15.31
C HIS A 99 -18.81 -14.44 -16.41
N ARG A 100 -18.48 -13.18 -16.74
CA ARG A 100 -19.16 -12.42 -17.78
C ARG A 100 -19.13 -13.18 -19.10
N ASN A 101 -20.31 -13.32 -19.68
CA ASN A 101 -20.56 -13.99 -20.95
C ASN A 101 -20.19 -15.49 -20.95
N LEU A 102 -19.95 -16.10 -19.78
CA LEU A 102 -19.80 -17.55 -19.67
C LEU A 102 -21.19 -18.22 -19.57
N PRO A 103 -21.41 -19.33 -20.30
CA PRO A 103 -22.61 -20.14 -20.14
C PRO A 103 -22.53 -21.03 -18.89
N ASN A 104 -23.69 -21.42 -18.35
CA ASN A 104 -23.84 -22.46 -17.32
C ASN A 104 -23.07 -22.20 -16.01
N ILE A 105 -23.02 -20.95 -15.57
CA ILE A 105 -22.46 -20.57 -14.27
C ILE A 105 -23.19 -21.36 -13.18
N SER A 106 -22.45 -22.09 -12.37
CA SER A 106 -23.01 -23.02 -11.38
C SER A 106 -22.75 -22.55 -9.94
N ASN A 107 -22.16 -21.37 -9.76
CA ASN A 107 -21.72 -20.81 -8.50
C ASN A 107 -22.11 -19.33 -8.32
N PHE A 108 -22.49 -18.93 -7.10
CA PHE A 108 -22.77 -17.53 -6.73
C PHE A 108 -22.40 -17.25 -5.27
N PRO A 109 -21.37 -16.43 -4.95
CA PRO A 109 -20.77 -16.35 -3.61
C PRO A 109 -21.81 -16.26 -2.47
N ILE A 110 -21.64 -17.04 -1.37
CA ILE A 110 -22.48 -17.00 -0.16
C ILE A 110 -21.63 -16.90 1.12
N ASP A 111 -21.83 -15.83 1.88
CA ASP A 111 -21.33 -15.53 3.22
C ASP A 111 -22.44 -14.91 4.10
N ASN A 112 -22.27 -14.92 5.43
CA ASN A 112 -23.27 -14.52 6.43
C ASN A 112 -23.17 -13.04 6.86
N ASP A 113 -24.35 -12.42 7.00
CA ASP A 113 -24.77 -11.21 7.73
C ASP A 113 -23.74 -10.34 8.48
N ARG A 114 -23.64 -9.04 8.08
CA ARG A 114 -23.53 -7.83 8.95
C ARG A 114 -24.04 -6.56 8.20
N ARG A 115 -24.48 -5.52 8.93
CA ARG A 115 -24.85 -4.16 8.42
C ARG A 115 -23.59 -3.27 8.31
N MET A 116 -23.47 -2.17 7.53
CA MET A 116 -24.32 -0.96 7.52
C MET A 116 -23.87 0.09 6.46
N LYS A 117 -24.73 1.10 6.22
CA LYS A 117 -24.46 2.42 5.60
C LYS A 117 -23.43 3.24 6.40
N THR A 118 -22.40 3.76 5.77
CA THR A 118 -21.58 4.89 6.26
C THR A 118 -21.20 5.85 5.11
N ASP A 119 -20.76 7.05 5.47
CA ASP A 119 -20.42 8.17 4.57
C ASP A 119 -19.16 7.87 3.73
N ALA A 120 -19.22 8.05 2.41
CA ALA A 120 -18.22 7.55 1.44
C ALA A 120 -16.86 8.28 1.49
N ASP A 121 -16.83 9.49 2.04
CA ASP A 121 -15.64 10.34 2.07
C ASP A 121 -14.65 9.98 3.20
N SER A 122 -15.10 9.21 4.20
CA SER A 122 -14.33 8.91 5.42
C SER A 122 -14.21 7.41 5.67
N VAL A 123 -14.04 6.60 4.62
CA VAL A 123 -13.99 5.14 4.72
C VAL A 123 -12.80 4.53 3.99
N ILE A 124 -12.17 3.52 4.61
CA ILE A 124 -11.28 2.63 3.86
C ILE A 124 -12.17 1.66 3.09
N SER A 125 -12.08 1.71 1.75
CA SER A 125 -12.66 0.68 0.88
C SER A 125 -11.89 -0.61 1.08
N ILE A 126 -12.58 -1.63 1.56
CA ILE A 126 -12.05 -2.98 1.68
C ILE A 126 -12.92 -3.85 0.80
N GLN A 127 -12.32 -4.41 -0.23
CA GLN A 127 -12.86 -5.47 -1.05
C GLN A 127 -12.95 -6.70 -0.13
N SER A 128 -14.04 -6.67 0.62
CA SER A 128 -14.54 -7.52 1.68
C SER A 128 -13.55 -8.32 2.52
N GLU A 129 -13.84 -8.32 3.81
CA GLU A 129 -13.44 -9.40 4.71
C GLU A 129 -13.65 -10.78 4.05
N SER A 130 -14.70 -10.98 3.25
CA SER A 130 -14.98 -12.26 2.58
C SER A 130 -14.06 -12.63 1.41
N ALA A 131 -13.43 -11.70 0.68
CA ALA A 131 -12.42 -12.02 -0.35
C ALA A 131 -11.06 -12.31 0.29
N LEU A 132 -10.73 -11.58 1.35
CA LEU A 132 -9.47 -11.74 2.09
C LEU A 132 -9.49 -12.94 3.05
N VAL A 133 -10.68 -13.41 3.44
CA VAL A 133 -10.89 -14.56 4.35
C VAL A 133 -11.54 -15.74 3.59
N TRP A 134 -11.82 -15.61 2.28
CA TRP A 134 -12.49 -16.64 1.49
C TRP A 134 -11.85 -18.01 1.73
N ASP A 135 -10.54 -18.13 1.53
CA ASP A 135 -9.86 -19.43 1.65
C ASP A 135 -9.87 -19.99 3.08
N SER A 136 -9.81 -19.16 4.12
CA SER A 136 -9.80 -19.64 5.51
C SER A 136 -11.18 -19.92 6.08
N ARG A 137 -12.22 -19.13 5.73
CA ARG A 137 -13.61 -19.37 6.12
C ARG A 137 -14.32 -20.39 5.23
N THR A 138 -13.85 -20.61 4.01
CA THR A 138 -14.34 -21.68 3.12
C THR A 138 -13.47 -22.93 3.13
N ASN A 139 -12.37 -22.95 3.89
CA ASN A 139 -11.45 -24.09 4.00
C ASN A 139 -10.88 -24.53 2.62
N GLY A 140 -10.54 -23.57 1.77
CA GLY A 140 -10.03 -23.80 0.41
C GLY A 140 -11.07 -24.28 -0.61
N VAL A 141 -12.36 -24.07 -0.34
CA VAL A 141 -13.43 -24.43 -1.30
C VAL A 141 -13.48 -23.39 -2.42
N THR A 142 -12.85 -23.73 -3.54
CA THR A 142 -12.85 -22.93 -4.78
C THR A 142 -14.16 -23.02 -5.58
N GLN A 143 -15.05 -23.95 -5.23
CA GLN A 143 -16.38 -24.12 -5.81
C GLN A 143 -17.36 -24.66 -4.74
N ARG A 144 -18.25 -23.83 -4.20
CA ARG A 144 -19.47 -24.36 -3.56
C ARG A 144 -20.38 -24.86 -4.68
N LYS A 145 -20.78 -26.14 -4.63
CA LYS A 145 -21.76 -26.70 -5.57
C LYS A 145 -23.17 -26.42 -5.04
N TYR A 146 -23.91 -25.54 -5.70
CA TYR A 146 -25.28 -25.12 -5.35
C TYR A 146 -26.31 -26.21 -5.63
N ALA A 147 -25.88 -27.30 -6.27
CA ALA A 147 -26.73 -28.42 -6.62
C ALA A 147 -27.39 -29.10 -5.41
N SER A 148 -27.02 -28.80 -4.16
CA SER A 148 -27.54 -29.50 -2.96
C SER A 148 -28.03 -28.61 -1.81
N HIS A 149 -27.98 -27.27 -1.91
CA HIS A 149 -28.34 -26.39 -0.79
C HIS A 149 -29.84 -26.03 -0.80
N ILE A 150 -30.54 -26.31 0.31
CA ILE A 150 -31.91 -25.86 0.59
C ILE A 150 -31.85 -25.07 1.91
N PRO A 151 -31.72 -23.74 1.89
CA PRO A 151 -31.67 -22.96 3.11
C PRO A 151 -33.07 -22.83 3.74
N GLY A 152 -33.10 -22.89 5.07
CA GLY A 152 -34.28 -22.59 5.88
C GLY A 152 -34.52 -21.08 5.98
N ASN A 153 -35.05 -20.49 4.90
CA ASN A 153 -35.90 -19.30 4.92
C ASN A 153 -35.37 -18.06 5.68
N GLU A 154 -34.37 -17.34 5.16
CA GLU A 154 -34.05 -15.97 5.59
C GLU A 154 -33.46 -15.18 4.40
N ASN A 155 -34.08 -14.06 4.01
CA ASN A 155 -33.43 -13.07 3.13
C ASN A 155 -32.22 -12.51 3.90
N ARG A 156 -31.03 -13.08 3.70
CA ARG A 156 -29.79 -12.65 4.36
C ARG A 156 -28.78 -12.16 3.35
N LEU A 157 -28.07 -11.10 3.75
CA LEU A 157 -27.03 -10.42 2.99
C LEU A 157 -25.82 -11.37 2.82
N VAL A 158 -25.31 -11.45 1.59
CA VAL A 158 -24.57 -12.64 1.14
C VAL A 158 -23.07 -12.42 0.96
N ALA A 159 -22.59 -11.20 0.72
CA ALA A 159 -21.19 -10.79 0.90
C ALA A 159 -21.10 -9.30 0.59
N PHE A 160 -20.52 -8.51 1.48
CA PHE A 160 -20.42 -7.06 1.33
C PHE A 160 -18.97 -6.61 1.50
N THR A 161 -18.61 -5.52 0.83
CA THR A 161 -17.40 -4.75 1.14
C THR A 161 -17.69 -3.94 2.41
N GLU A 162 -17.03 -4.26 3.53
CA GLU A 162 -17.12 -3.39 4.70
C GLU A 162 -16.35 -2.11 4.39
N GLU A 163 -17.05 -0.98 4.38
CA GLU A 163 -16.42 0.34 4.40
C GLU A 163 -16.22 0.70 5.88
N TYR A 164 -14.98 0.69 6.34
CA TYR A 164 -14.67 1.03 7.73
C TYR A 164 -14.62 2.55 7.86
N ALA A 165 -15.54 3.12 8.62
CA ALA A 165 -15.51 4.53 8.95
C ALA A 165 -14.20 4.86 9.68
N ILE A 166 -13.37 5.66 9.02
CA ILE A 166 -12.32 6.47 9.64
C ILE A 166 -13.02 7.68 10.25
N SER A 167 -13.95 7.47 11.17
CA SER A 167 -14.50 8.57 11.96
C SER A 167 -13.45 8.98 13.00
N ASN A 168 -12.29 9.43 12.53
CA ASN A 168 -11.32 10.13 13.34
C ASN A 168 -11.13 11.52 12.73
N ASN A 169 -11.73 12.53 13.36
CA ASN A 169 -11.67 13.92 12.93
C ASN A 169 -10.22 14.46 12.86
N ASP A 170 -9.25 13.74 13.44
CA ASP A 170 -7.84 14.12 13.47
C ASP A 170 -7.04 13.65 12.26
N ILE A 171 -7.61 12.82 11.37
CA ILE A 171 -6.93 12.28 10.19
C ILE A 171 -7.49 12.92 8.92
N LEU A 172 -6.60 13.56 8.13
CA LEU A 172 -6.94 14.01 6.79
C LEU A 172 -6.91 12.79 5.85
N PHE A 173 -8.07 12.23 5.56
CA PHE A 173 -8.23 11.08 4.68
C PHE A 173 -9.06 11.43 3.43
N LYS A 174 -8.70 10.85 2.29
CA LYS A 174 -9.46 10.93 1.04
C LYS A 174 -9.45 9.60 0.31
N ASN A 175 -10.63 9.12 -0.07
CA ASN A 175 -10.77 8.00 -0.97
C ASN A 175 -10.55 8.51 -2.42
N TRP A 176 -9.44 8.13 -3.06
CA TRP A 176 -9.04 8.64 -4.37
C TRP A 176 -8.66 7.51 -5.34
N LYS A 177 -9.44 6.42 -5.32
CA LYS A 177 -9.25 5.28 -6.22
C LYS A 177 -9.34 5.74 -7.68
N ALA A 178 -8.26 5.55 -8.44
CA ALA A 178 -8.15 6.01 -9.82
C ALA A 178 -8.69 4.96 -10.82
N ALA A 179 -9.43 5.41 -11.84
CA ALA A 179 -9.99 4.56 -12.90
C ALA A 179 -8.93 3.73 -13.67
N THR A 180 -7.69 4.23 -13.76
CA THR A 180 -6.58 3.59 -14.49
C THR A 180 -5.91 2.44 -13.73
N LEU A 181 -5.99 2.43 -12.40
CA LEU A 181 -5.49 1.34 -11.54
C LEU A 181 -6.55 0.23 -11.34
N GLN A 182 -7.73 0.38 -11.94
CA GLN A 182 -8.82 -0.60 -11.83
C GLN A 182 -8.62 -1.88 -12.66
N SER A 183 -7.51 -2.01 -13.40
CA SER A 183 -7.12 -3.26 -14.08
C SER A 183 -6.31 -4.20 -13.17
N ILE A 184 -6.10 -3.82 -11.91
CA ILE A 184 -5.35 -4.62 -10.95
C ILE A 184 -6.24 -5.77 -10.49
N SER A 185 -5.81 -7.00 -10.77
CA SER A 185 -6.50 -8.19 -10.32
C SER A 185 -6.58 -8.24 -8.79
N SER A 186 -7.64 -8.84 -8.27
CA SER A 186 -7.74 -9.11 -6.84
C SER A 186 -6.65 -10.09 -6.41
N ARG A 187 -6.12 -9.89 -5.20
CA ARG A 187 -5.14 -10.82 -4.61
C ARG A 187 -5.79 -12.17 -4.35
N SER A 188 -5.09 -13.24 -4.68
CA SER A 188 -5.58 -14.61 -4.51
C SER A 188 -5.03 -15.31 -3.26
N VAL A 189 -4.32 -14.60 -2.38
CA VAL A 189 -3.62 -15.17 -1.22
C VAL A 189 -4.22 -14.76 0.13
N GLY A 190 -5.41 -14.14 0.11
CA GLY A 190 -6.14 -13.69 1.30
C GLY A 190 -5.66 -12.35 1.86
N ARG A 191 -5.94 -12.10 3.15
CA ARG A 191 -5.54 -10.88 3.88
C ARG A 191 -4.03 -10.64 3.74
N PRO A 192 -3.60 -9.38 3.46
CA PRO A 192 -2.19 -9.04 3.56
C PRO A 192 -1.68 -9.39 4.95
N SER A 193 -0.48 -9.93 5.05
CA SER A 193 0.22 -10.07 6.33
C SER A 193 1.32 -9.03 6.48
N GLN A 194 1.50 -8.16 5.49
CA GLN A 194 2.66 -7.27 5.40
C GLN A 194 2.27 -5.84 5.08
N ILE A 195 3.05 -4.91 5.61
CA ILE A 195 3.10 -3.52 5.16
C ILE A 195 4.39 -3.32 4.40
N LEU A 196 4.30 -2.63 3.27
CA LEU A 196 5.45 -2.23 2.51
C LEU A 196 5.50 -0.71 2.39
N LEU A 197 6.59 -0.13 2.87
CA LEU A 197 6.82 1.31 2.92
C LEU A 197 7.69 1.73 1.74
N HIS A 198 7.19 2.69 0.98
CA HIS A 198 7.87 3.28 -0.17
C HIS A 198 8.04 4.78 0.02
N GLU A 199 8.96 5.37 -0.74
CA GLU A 199 8.85 6.78 -1.10
C GLU A 199 8.62 6.93 -2.59
N THR A 200 7.75 7.87 -2.98
CA THR A 200 7.62 8.21 -4.39
C THR A 200 8.97 8.76 -4.82
N ALA A 201 9.62 8.09 -5.77
CA ALA A 201 10.95 8.42 -6.29
C ALA A 201 10.97 9.77 -7.04
N GLY A 202 10.59 10.83 -6.34
CA GLY A 202 10.60 12.21 -6.77
C GLY A 202 9.52 12.71 -7.72
N MET A 203 8.31 12.17 -7.63
CA MET A 203 7.16 12.85 -8.22
C MET A 203 6.70 13.98 -7.29
N GLU A 204 6.72 15.23 -7.79
CA GLU A 204 5.96 16.30 -7.14
C GLU A 204 4.48 15.98 -7.33
N MET A 205 3.79 15.63 -6.23
CA MET A 205 2.37 15.31 -6.31
C MET A 205 1.54 16.58 -6.40
N ASP A 206 1.34 17.04 -7.62
CA ASP A 206 0.14 17.80 -7.96
C ASP A 206 -1.06 16.84 -8.11
N SER A 207 -2.26 17.39 -8.32
CA SER A 207 -3.49 16.59 -8.46
C SER A 207 -3.50 15.65 -9.67
N THR A 208 -2.51 15.71 -10.56
CA THR A 208 -2.40 14.87 -11.77
C THR A 208 -1.32 13.80 -11.67
N ALA A 209 -0.26 14.02 -10.89
CA ALA A 209 0.84 13.05 -10.71
C ALA A 209 0.46 11.86 -9.79
N VAL A 210 -0.53 12.04 -8.91
CA VAL A 210 -1.02 11.00 -7.98
C VAL A 210 -1.49 9.73 -8.71
N PHE A 211 -1.95 9.87 -9.96
CA PHE A 211 -2.54 8.78 -10.73
C PHE A 211 -1.56 7.74 -11.29
N ASN A 212 -0.25 7.97 -11.17
CA ASN A 212 0.77 7.10 -11.77
C ASN A 212 1.51 6.23 -10.75
N VAL A 213 1.21 6.36 -9.45
CA VAL A 213 1.90 5.62 -8.41
C VAL A 213 1.13 4.33 -8.07
N PRO A 214 1.70 3.14 -8.30
CA PRO A 214 1.04 1.88 -8.00
C PRO A 214 1.05 1.62 -6.49
N ALA A 215 0.09 2.17 -5.74
CA ALA A 215 0.00 2.03 -4.29
C ALA A 215 -1.40 1.70 -3.78
N HIS A 216 -1.50 1.15 -2.56
CA HIS A 216 -2.78 1.08 -1.86
C HIS A 216 -3.10 2.42 -1.20
N PHE A 217 -2.10 2.98 -0.52
CA PHE A 217 -2.20 4.27 0.14
C PHE A 217 -1.04 5.16 -0.25
N CYS A 218 -1.30 6.46 -0.24
CA CYS A 218 -0.31 7.48 -0.45
C CYS A 218 -0.43 8.55 0.64
N VAL A 219 0.67 8.88 1.33
CA VAL A 219 0.72 9.93 2.35
C VAL A 219 1.46 11.14 1.77
N ALA A 220 0.72 12.22 1.53
CA ALA A 220 1.23 13.33 0.74
C ALA A 220 0.80 14.72 1.24
N ASN A 221 1.57 15.72 0.83
CA ASN A 221 1.19 17.13 0.93
C ASN A 221 0.64 17.54 -0.43
N VAL A 222 -0.66 17.86 -0.52
CA VAL A 222 -1.27 18.35 -1.76
C VAL A 222 -1.86 19.74 -1.49
N LYS A 223 -1.29 20.75 -2.13
CA LYS A 223 -1.60 22.17 -1.86
C LYS A 223 -1.39 22.50 -0.36
N ASP A 224 -2.38 23.11 0.29
CA ASP A 224 -2.33 23.51 1.70
C ASP A 224 -2.58 22.36 2.70
N ASN A 225 -3.01 21.19 2.20
CA ASN A 225 -3.31 20.03 3.05
C ASN A 225 -2.06 19.17 3.26
N LYS A 226 -1.53 19.18 4.49
CA LYS A 226 -0.32 18.46 4.87
C LYS A 226 -0.64 17.05 5.38
N GLY A 227 0.11 16.06 4.92
CA GLY A 227 0.00 14.67 5.36
C GLY A 227 -1.33 14.00 5.10
N THR A 228 -2.06 14.42 4.06
CA THR A 228 -3.30 13.74 3.67
C THR A 228 -2.99 12.31 3.25
N ILE A 229 -3.79 11.36 3.75
CA ILE A 229 -3.79 9.96 3.33
C ILE A 229 -4.78 9.84 2.17
N TYR A 230 -4.28 9.34 1.05
CA TYR A 230 -5.06 9.02 -0.12
C TYR A 230 -5.14 7.51 -0.25
N GLN A 231 -6.35 6.95 -0.28
CA GLN A 231 -6.52 5.57 -0.71
C GLN A 231 -6.55 5.53 -2.23
N MET A 232 -5.53 4.90 -2.82
CA MET A 232 -5.26 4.84 -4.26
C MET A 232 -5.79 3.55 -4.89
N ALA A 233 -5.77 2.46 -4.13
CA ALA A 233 -6.33 1.18 -4.50
C ALA A 233 -6.98 0.52 -3.29
N ASP A 234 -7.84 -0.46 -3.57
CA ASP A 234 -8.45 -1.27 -2.52
C ASP A 234 -7.41 -2.20 -1.88
N ILE A 235 -7.47 -2.43 -0.56
CA ILE A 235 -6.59 -3.36 0.16
C ILE A 235 -6.60 -4.77 -0.44
N ALA A 236 -7.67 -5.23 -1.09
CA ALA A 236 -7.65 -6.54 -1.74
C ALA A 236 -7.11 -6.53 -3.18
N ALA A 237 -6.77 -5.38 -3.75
CA ALA A 237 -6.09 -5.33 -5.04
C ALA A 237 -4.67 -5.89 -4.92
N ASN A 238 -4.19 -6.60 -5.94
CA ASN A 238 -2.79 -7.04 -6.03
C ASN A 238 -1.95 -5.95 -6.72
N VAL A 239 -1.67 -4.88 -5.98
CA VAL A 239 -0.99 -3.72 -6.56
C VAL A 239 0.51 -4.04 -6.81
N PRO A 240 1.03 -3.82 -8.03
CA PRO A 240 2.41 -4.14 -8.37
C PRO A 240 3.36 -3.03 -7.88
N HIS A 241 3.68 -3.05 -6.59
CA HIS A 241 4.52 -2.03 -5.94
C HIS A 241 5.99 -2.05 -6.41
N GLY A 242 6.44 -3.16 -6.99
CA GLY A 242 7.82 -3.33 -7.47
C GLY A 242 8.55 -4.55 -6.88
N GLU A 243 7.94 -5.24 -5.93
CA GLU A 243 8.64 -6.20 -5.06
C GLU A 243 8.09 -7.63 -5.20
N ILE A 244 8.78 -8.58 -4.60
CA ILE A 244 8.40 -9.98 -4.70
C ILE A 244 7.22 -10.36 -3.79
N THR A 245 6.88 -9.51 -2.81
CA THR A 245 5.80 -9.74 -1.84
C THR A 245 4.52 -8.96 -2.14
N ASN A 246 4.37 -8.37 -3.34
CA ASN A 246 3.20 -7.56 -3.73
C ASN A 246 1.85 -8.19 -3.35
N SER A 247 1.70 -9.50 -3.59
CA SER A 247 0.44 -10.20 -3.29
C SER A 247 0.12 -10.31 -1.79
N ARG A 248 1.11 -10.12 -0.91
CA ARG A 248 1.01 -10.26 0.55
C ARG A 248 1.02 -8.92 1.27
N ALA A 249 1.30 -7.82 0.57
CA ALA A 249 1.58 -6.52 1.17
C ALA A 249 0.45 -5.51 0.94
N ILE A 250 0.37 -4.54 1.84
CA ILE A 250 -0.23 -3.23 1.61
C ILE A 250 0.93 -2.26 1.36
N GLY A 251 1.14 -1.86 0.10
CA GLY A 251 2.10 -0.81 -0.25
C GLY A 251 1.57 0.59 0.07
N ILE A 252 2.36 1.32 0.84
CA ILE A 252 2.11 2.69 1.27
C ILE A 252 3.24 3.57 0.74
N GLU A 253 2.86 4.55 -0.07
CA GLU A 253 3.78 5.50 -0.68
C GLU A 253 3.86 6.78 0.14
N PHE A 254 5.08 7.14 0.54
CA PHE A 254 5.33 8.35 1.30
C PHE A 254 5.91 9.43 0.39
N VAL A 255 5.11 10.43 0.05
CA VAL A 255 5.47 11.39 -1.01
C VAL A 255 6.42 12.45 -0.51
N ASN A 256 7.70 12.28 -0.73
CA ASN A 256 8.71 13.24 -0.33
C ASN A 256 9.12 14.16 -1.47
N ALA A 257 9.72 15.29 -1.08
CA ALA A 257 10.42 16.12 -2.04
C ALA A 257 11.49 15.26 -2.74
N PRO A 258 11.68 15.46 -4.05
CA PRO A 258 12.23 14.44 -4.91
C PRO A 258 13.68 14.04 -4.62
N PHE A 259 13.98 12.73 -4.72
CA PHE A 259 15.33 12.13 -4.63
C PHE A 259 15.86 11.59 -5.97
N ASP A 260 15.00 11.39 -6.97
CA ASP A 260 15.33 11.13 -8.37
C ASP A 260 14.34 11.90 -9.26
N ILE A 261 14.77 12.60 -10.32
CA ILE A 261 13.81 13.22 -11.26
C ILE A 261 13.55 12.20 -12.36
N TRP A 262 12.37 11.59 -12.28
CA TRP A 262 11.84 10.78 -13.36
C TRP A 262 11.07 11.69 -14.30
N LYS A 263 11.68 11.99 -15.45
CA LYS A 263 10.99 12.69 -16.53
C LYS A 263 10.50 11.66 -17.53
N GLN A 264 9.19 11.57 -17.68
CA GLN A 264 8.60 10.83 -18.79
C GLN A 264 8.61 11.72 -20.04
N VAL A 265 9.24 11.22 -21.10
CA VAL A 265 9.21 11.83 -22.43
C VAL A 265 8.36 10.96 -23.35
N LYS A 266 7.68 11.58 -24.32
CA LYS A 266 7.03 10.79 -25.36
C LYS A 266 8.09 10.12 -26.22
N ASP A 267 7.97 8.81 -26.38
CA ASP A 267 8.71 8.08 -27.39
C ASP A 267 8.34 8.64 -28.77
N PRO A 268 9.32 9.12 -29.56
CA PRO A 268 9.03 9.74 -30.86
C PRO A 268 8.53 8.74 -31.91
N VAL A 269 8.69 7.43 -31.69
CA VAL A 269 8.27 6.37 -32.60
C VAL A 269 6.91 5.81 -32.21
N THR A 270 6.68 5.55 -30.92
CA THR A 270 5.43 4.91 -30.45
C THR A 270 4.42 5.89 -29.87
N GLY A 271 4.83 7.13 -29.56
CA GLY A 271 4.01 8.14 -28.90
C GLY A 271 3.72 7.84 -27.42
N GLN A 272 4.15 6.70 -26.91
CA GLN A 272 3.96 6.29 -25.52
C GLN A 272 4.94 7.01 -24.59
N ALA A 273 4.53 7.23 -23.34
CA ALA A 273 5.44 7.78 -22.34
C ALA A 273 6.55 6.76 -22.02
N ARG A 274 7.80 7.19 -22.06
CA ARG A 274 8.97 6.41 -21.64
C ARG A 274 9.85 7.23 -20.71
N ASP A 275 10.61 6.58 -19.85
CA ASP A 275 11.57 7.25 -18.99
C ASP A 275 12.71 7.85 -19.82
N GLU A 276 13.08 9.10 -19.54
CA GLU A 276 14.27 9.73 -20.11
C GLU A 276 15.53 9.10 -19.48
N LEU A 277 16.41 8.52 -20.31
CA LEU A 277 17.68 7.93 -19.91
C LEU A 277 18.87 8.71 -20.53
N PRO A 278 19.97 8.95 -19.79
CA PRO A 278 20.17 8.55 -18.40
C PRO A 278 19.30 9.37 -17.46
N ARG A 279 18.76 8.73 -16.41
CA ARG A 279 18.03 9.43 -15.35
C ARG A 279 18.92 10.56 -14.84
N THR A 280 18.41 11.79 -14.87
CA THR A 280 19.17 12.92 -14.36
C THR A 280 19.13 12.86 -12.84
N ARG A 281 20.21 12.40 -12.21
CA ARG A 281 20.38 12.48 -10.75
C ARG A 281 20.46 13.96 -10.38
N SER A 282 19.33 14.54 -10.00
CA SER A 282 19.26 15.97 -9.71
C SER A 282 19.95 16.30 -8.40
N ASN A 283 20.66 17.41 -8.41
CA ASN A 283 21.07 18.14 -7.23
C ASN A 283 19.84 18.93 -6.75
N PHE A 284 18.98 18.33 -5.92
CA PHE A 284 17.62 18.82 -5.61
C PHE A 284 17.53 20.10 -4.78
N GLY A 285 18.14 21.21 -5.21
CA GLY A 285 18.21 22.39 -4.35
C GLY A 285 18.59 21.98 -2.93
N LEU A 286 19.49 20.98 -2.77
CA LEU A 286 19.78 20.34 -1.48
C LEU A 286 20.29 21.37 -0.46
N LYS A 287 20.73 22.52 -0.95
CA LYS A 287 21.17 23.68 -0.20
C LYS A 287 20.10 24.76 -0.07
N ASP A 288 19.11 24.75 -0.97
CA ASP A 288 18.14 25.82 -1.24
C ASP A 288 16.71 25.45 -0.81
N SER A 289 16.44 24.17 -0.57
CA SER A 289 15.13 23.64 -0.21
C SER A 289 14.77 23.97 1.23
N VAL A 290 13.53 24.41 1.40
CA VAL A 290 12.89 24.68 2.70
C VAL A 290 11.79 23.66 3.01
N LYS A 291 11.67 22.56 2.24
CA LYS A 291 10.64 21.52 2.44
C LYS A 291 11.00 20.50 3.55
N GLY A 292 12.18 20.63 4.15
CA GLY A 292 12.70 19.73 5.18
C GLY A 292 14.18 19.99 5.46
N ILE A 293 14.87 19.00 6.01
CA ILE A 293 16.32 19.06 6.29
C ILE A 293 17.08 18.03 5.47
N TYR A 294 18.28 18.40 5.04
CA TYR A 294 19.24 17.47 4.46
C TYR A 294 20.39 17.26 5.43
N VAL A 295 20.57 16.01 5.86
CA VAL A 295 21.62 15.63 6.82
C VAL A 295 22.71 14.83 6.11
N GLU A 296 23.96 15.19 6.38
CA GLU A 296 25.12 14.37 6.03
C GLU A 296 25.18 13.17 6.98
N SER A 297 25.19 11.95 6.43
CA SER A 297 25.25 10.72 7.21
C SER A 297 26.65 10.10 7.22
N ASN A 298 27.16 9.85 8.43
CA ASN A 298 28.43 9.17 8.64
C ASN A 298 28.30 7.64 8.59
N LYS A 299 27.06 7.13 8.66
CA LYS A 299 26.78 5.69 8.83
C LYS A 299 26.34 5.01 7.54
N ILE A 300 25.57 5.72 6.71
CA ILE A 300 24.94 5.18 5.50
C ILE A 300 25.61 5.76 4.25
N PRO A 301 26.20 4.94 3.37
CA PRO A 301 26.94 5.42 2.19
C PRO A 301 26.05 5.69 0.97
N ILE A 302 24.90 6.35 1.14
CA ILE A 302 24.06 6.78 0.00
C ILE A 302 24.57 8.12 -0.48
N ARG A 303 25.45 8.08 -1.48
CA ARG A 303 26.16 9.25 -1.98
C ARG A 303 25.31 10.05 -2.97
N ASP A 304 25.09 11.32 -2.66
CA ASP A 304 24.65 12.30 -3.63
C ASP A 304 25.78 12.56 -4.63
N PRO A 305 25.55 12.37 -5.95
CA PRO A 305 26.60 12.48 -6.95
C PRO A 305 27.11 13.91 -7.17
N VAL A 306 26.33 14.92 -6.77
CA VAL A 306 26.63 16.32 -7.13
C VAL A 306 27.33 17.06 -6.01
N ILE A 307 26.90 16.89 -4.75
CA ILE A 307 27.65 17.39 -3.59
C ILE A 307 28.65 16.39 -3.05
N SER A 308 28.69 15.17 -3.61
CA SER A 308 29.67 14.12 -3.27
C SER A 308 29.65 13.69 -1.80
N LYS A 309 28.53 13.89 -1.10
CA LYS A 309 28.33 13.53 0.31
C LYS A 309 27.31 12.42 0.46
N ASN A 310 27.33 11.74 1.60
CA ASN A 310 26.27 10.82 1.98
C ASN A 310 25.09 11.60 2.55
N VAL A 311 23.92 11.55 1.92
CA VAL A 311 22.82 12.48 2.25
C VAL A 311 21.55 11.72 2.59
N GLN A 312 20.84 12.17 3.62
CA GLN A 312 19.46 11.79 3.90
C GLN A 312 18.58 13.04 3.98
N PHE A 313 17.42 13.00 3.33
CA PHE A 313 16.39 14.02 3.46
C PHE A 313 15.40 13.59 4.53
N ILE A 314 15.13 14.45 5.49
CA ILE A 314 14.06 14.25 6.46
C ILE A 314 13.01 15.33 6.19
N PRO A 315 11.80 14.98 5.73
CA PRO A 315 10.75 15.94 5.51
C PRO A 315 10.31 16.52 6.85
N LEU A 316 10.28 17.85 6.92
CA LEU A 316 9.74 18.59 8.07
C LEU A 316 8.66 19.53 7.57
N GLU A 317 7.58 19.62 8.33
CA GLU A 317 6.48 20.52 7.96
C GLU A 317 6.62 21.84 8.70
N PHE A 318 6.90 22.86 7.91
CA PHE A 318 6.91 24.26 8.29
C PHE A 318 5.53 24.84 7.98
N SER A 319 4.83 25.44 8.95
CA SER A 319 3.48 25.97 8.77
C SER A 319 3.36 27.41 9.24
N ASP A 320 2.77 28.26 8.41
CA ASP A 320 2.35 29.62 8.78
C ASP A 320 1.10 29.64 9.67
N SER A 321 0.48 28.48 9.93
CA SER A 321 -0.61 28.39 10.90
C SER A 321 -0.09 28.75 12.30
N THR A 322 -0.87 29.52 13.05
CA THR A 322 -0.63 29.93 14.44
C THR A 322 -0.76 28.76 15.42
N ALA A 323 -0.20 27.59 15.10
CA ALA A 323 -0.18 26.46 16.01
C ALA A 323 0.64 26.86 17.25
N SER A 324 0.04 26.72 18.42
CA SER A 324 0.63 27.00 19.73
C SER A 324 1.81 26.09 20.09
N GLU A 325 2.14 25.10 19.26
CA GLU A 325 3.16 24.09 19.52
C GLU A 325 4.15 24.07 18.34
N PHE A 326 5.32 24.66 18.56
CA PHE A 326 6.50 24.39 17.73
C PHE A 326 7.36 23.37 18.49
N PHE A 327 7.71 22.27 17.82
CA PHE A 327 8.73 21.35 18.29
C PHE A 327 10.11 21.85 17.87
N GLU A 328 11.14 21.45 18.62
CA GLU A 328 12.53 21.79 18.35
C GLU A 328 13.33 20.52 18.01
N LEU A 329 14.09 20.55 16.93
CA LEU A 329 15.10 19.54 16.59
C LEU A 329 16.48 20.14 16.69
N LYS A 330 17.41 19.38 17.27
CA LYS A 330 18.82 19.76 17.39
C LYS A 330 19.67 18.89 16.50
N ILE A 331 20.54 19.52 15.71
CA ILE A 331 21.40 18.86 14.74
C ILE A 331 22.80 19.46 14.83
N PRO A 332 23.88 18.66 14.78
CA PRO A 332 25.21 19.22 14.59
C PRO A 332 25.24 20.10 13.35
N GLU A 333 25.69 21.35 13.50
CA GLU A 333 25.67 22.34 12.42
C GLU A 333 26.39 21.83 11.17
N ALA A 334 27.54 21.15 11.37
CA ALA A 334 28.34 20.58 10.30
C ALA A 334 27.61 19.50 9.49
N SER A 335 26.60 18.85 10.07
CA SER A 335 25.82 17.81 9.40
C SER A 335 24.64 18.36 8.60
N LEU A 336 24.28 19.65 8.73
CA LEU A 336 23.12 20.25 8.05
C LEU A 336 23.53 20.88 6.70
N ILE A 337 23.03 20.31 5.60
CA ILE A 337 23.44 20.70 4.24
C ILE A 337 22.69 21.95 3.74
N ASN A 338 21.38 22.07 3.97
CA ASN A 338 20.56 23.24 3.60
C ASN A 338 20.50 24.34 4.66
N LYS A 339 21.55 24.47 5.48
CA LYS A 339 21.61 25.48 6.56
C LYS A 339 21.27 26.88 6.04
N SER A 340 21.91 27.33 4.97
CA SER A 340 21.76 28.70 4.46
C SER A 340 20.31 29.02 4.05
N ALA A 341 19.61 28.08 3.39
CA ALA A 341 18.21 28.28 3.03
C ALA A 341 17.27 28.27 4.24
N LEU A 342 17.52 27.39 5.21
CA LEU A 342 16.72 27.34 6.43
C LEU A 342 16.95 28.57 7.32
N GLN A 343 18.14 29.18 7.28
CA GLN A 343 18.45 30.43 7.98
C GLN A 343 17.67 31.64 7.44
N THR A 344 17.42 31.67 6.12
CA THR A 344 16.68 32.77 5.49
C THR A 344 15.17 32.53 5.49
N HIS A 345 14.72 31.30 5.78
CA HIS A 345 13.31 30.97 5.85
C HIS A 345 12.69 31.42 7.18
N GLN A 346 11.53 32.07 7.09
CA GLN A 346 10.77 32.55 8.23
C GLN A 346 9.34 32.04 8.16
N ILE A 347 8.79 31.69 9.31
CA ILE A 347 7.38 31.36 9.49
C ILE A 347 6.79 32.45 10.37
N ASN A 348 5.75 33.13 9.89
CA ASN A 348 5.14 34.27 10.61
C ASN A 348 6.17 35.32 11.08
N GLY A 349 7.17 35.61 10.25
CA GLY A 349 8.26 36.55 10.55
C GLY A 349 9.27 36.07 11.61
N ARG A 350 9.17 34.82 12.06
CA ARG A 350 10.12 34.20 13.01
C ARG A 350 11.08 33.28 12.28
N ASN A 351 12.37 33.41 12.56
CA ASN A 351 13.40 32.50 12.06
C ASN A 351 13.13 31.08 12.58
N ILE A 352 13.16 30.10 11.68
CA ILE A 352 12.97 28.69 12.03
C ILE A 352 14.27 28.03 12.48
N LEU A 353 15.42 28.61 12.16
CA LEU A 353 16.73 28.05 12.48
C LEU A 353 17.54 29.05 13.30
N THR A 354 18.11 28.54 14.39
CA THR A 354 19.11 29.25 15.22
C THR A 354 20.35 28.37 15.36
N VAL A 355 21.53 28.98 15.41
CA VAL A 355 22.80 28.25 15.59
C VAL A 355 23.49 28.79 16.82
N ASN A 356 23.76 27.90 17.78
CA ASN A 356 24.53 28.20 18.97
C ASN A 356 25.50 27.04 19.22
N ASP A 357 26.75 27.35 19.55
CA ASP A 357 27.78 26.37 19.95
C ASP A 357 27.93 25.15 19.01
N GLY A 358 27.91 25.39 17.68
CA GLY A 358 28.03 24.34 16.68
C GLY A 358 26.81 23.42 16.55
N MET A 359 25.69 23.79 17.16
CA MET A 359 24.41 23.09 17.08
C MET A 359 23.36 23.97 16.42
N ALA A 360 22.73 23.45 15.36
CA ALA A 360 21.55 24.04 14.74
C ALA A 360 20.29 23.57 15.48
N SER A 361 19.49 24.52 15.96
CA SER A 361 18.18 24.32 16.53
C SER A 361 17.12 24.76 15.53
N ILE A 362 16.28 23.81 15.10
CA ILE A 362 15.28 23.97 14.04
C ILE A 362 13.89 23.84 14.66
N LYS A 363 13.08 24.87 14.52
CA LYS A 363 11.67 24.92 14.93
C LYS A 363 10.78 24.47 13.78
N TYR A 364 9.86 23.57 14.07
CA TYR A 364 8.89 23.03 13.12
C TYR A 364 7.56 22.76 13.84
N CYS A 365 6.45 22.65 13.11
CA CYS A 365 5.13 22.59 13.74
C CYS A 365 4.79 21.21 14.29
N LYS A 366 4.89 20.17 13.45
CA LYS A 366 4.64 18.75 13.77
C LYS A 366 5.06 17.92 12.56
N PRO A 367 5.41 16.62 12.68
CA PRO A 367 5.61 15.77 11.50
C PRO A 367 4.30 15.03 11.14
N VAL A 368 3.28 15.77 10.71
CA VAL A 368 1.93 15.28 10.36
C VAL A 368 1.98 14.12 9.37
N LYS A 369 2.84 14.15 8.35
CA LYS A 369 2.99 13.03 7.41
C LYS A 369 3.38 11.74 8.12
N PHE A 370 4.40 11.79 8.97
CA PHE A 370 4.85 10.61 9.73
C PHE A 370 3.80 10.16 10.75
N GLU A 371 3.14 11.09 11.44
CA GLU A 371 2.07 10.75 12.39
C GLU A 371 0.84 10.18 11.68
N ASN A 372 0.48 10.68 10.49
CA ASN A 372 -0.63 10.12 9.71
C ASN A 372 -0.28 8.76 9.12
N LEU A 373 0.98 8.52 8.72
CA LEU A 373 1.44 7.17 8.39
C LEU A 373 1.29 6.22 9.58
N ARG A 374 1.67 6.65 10.79
CA ARG A 374 1.45 5.87 12.02
C ARG A 374 -0.04 5.60 12.24
N HIS A 375 -0.89 6.63 12.15
CA HIS A 375 -2.32 6.47 12.35
C HIS A 375 -2.93 5.50 11.35
N LEU A 376 -2.51 5.55 10.08
CA LEU A 376 -2.92 4.59 9.06
C LEU A 376 -2.54 3.16 9.47
N ILE A 377 -1.31 2.92 9.91
CA ILE A 377 -0.87 1.58 10.30
C ILE A 377 -1.64 1.05 11.52
N ILE A 378 -1.87 1.90 12.54
CA ILE A 378 -2.69 1.55 13.70
C ILE A 378 -4.10 1.17 13.24
N LEU A 379 -4.70 2.00 12.39
CA LEU A 379 -6.05 1.75 11.89
C LEU A 379 -6.13 0.44 11.09
N LEU A 380 -5.15 0.17 10.23
CA LEU A 380 -5.08 -1.10 9.49
C LEU A 380 -4.95 -2.31 10.44
N SER A 381 -4.24 -2.17 11.56
CA SER A 381 -4.06 -3.22 12.55
C SER A 381 -5.29 -3.40 13.45
N ASP A 382 -5.83 -2.32 14.03
CA ASP A 382 -7.01 -2.31 14.90
C ASP A 382 -8.24 -2.89 14.21
N ASN A 383 -8.38 -2.63 12.91
CA ASN A 383 -9.46 -3.19 12.10
C ASN A 383 -9.14 -4.58 11.53
N SER A 384 -8.03 -5.21 11.94
CA SER A 384 -7.60 -6.55 11.52
C SER A 384 -7.45 -6.70 10.00
N LEU A 385 -7.05 -5.63 9.32
CA LEU A 385 -6.91 -5.57 7.86
C LEU A 385 -5.56 -6.10 7.41
N ILE A 386 -4.57 -6.09 8.30
CA ILE A 386 -3.32 -6.82 8.15
C ILE A 386 -3.37 -8.02 9.08
N LYS A 387 -3.30 -9.21 8.49
CA LYS A 387 -3.32 -10.49 9.18
C LYS A 387 -2.08 -10.66 10.04
N ASP A 388 -2.32 -10.97 11.31
CA ASP A 388 -1.32 -11.39 12.30
C ASP A 388 -0.15 -10.39 12.50
N ALA A 389 -0.25 -9.17 11.95
CA ALA A 389 0.77 -8.13 12.10
C ALA A 389 0.29 -7.08 13.11
N LEU A 390 0.87 -7.13 14.30
CA LEU A 390 0.67 -6.14 15.35
C LEU A 390 1.91 -5.23 15.44
N PRO A 391 1.79 -3.91 15.20
CA PRO A 391 2.91 -2.97 15.22
C PRO A 391 3.78 -2.99 16.48
N GLU A 392 3.19 -3.38 17.62
CA GLU A 392 3.82 -3.49 18.93
C GLU A 392 4.67 -4.76 19.14
N ASP A 393 4.59 -5.76 18.25
CA ASP A 393 5.43 -6.96 18.33
C ASP A 393 6.80 -6.71 17.68
N LEU A 394 7.90 -6.85 18.43
CA LEU A 394 9.25 -6.76 17.87
C LEU A 394 9.43 -7.74 16.69
N GLY A 395 8.77 -8.89 16.77
CA GLY A 395 8.82 -9.95 15.77
C GLY A 395 8.40 -9.50 14.36
N ILE A 396 7.58 -8.46 14.21
CA ILE A 396 7.16 -7.97 12.89
C ILE A 396 8.19 -7.01 12.25
N TRP A 397 9.14 -6.48 13.01
CA TRP A 397 10.18 -5.56 12.54
C TRP A 397 11.40 -6.33 12.00
N LYS A 398 11.22 -7.07 10.90
CA LYS A 398 12.24 -8.01 10.37
C LYS A 398 13.56 -7.37 9.93
N SER A 399 13.60 -6.04 9.75
CA SER A 399 14.84 -5.29 9.48
C SER A 399 15.65 -4.93 10.73
N ILE A 400 15.14 -5.28 11.91
CA ILE A 400 15.81 -5.12 13.19
C ILE A 400 16.50 -6.42 13.57
N HIS A 401 17.75 -6.34 13.98
CA HIS A 401 18.53 -7.48 14.43
C HIS A 401 19.17 -7.21 15.79
N ALA A 402 19.02 -8.17 16.69
CA ALA A 402 19.66 -8.14 18.00
C ALA A 402 21.00 -8.89 17.94
N ALA A 403 22.10 -8.21 18.24
CA ALA A 403 23.42 -8.81 18.36
C ALA A 403 24.22 -8.14 19.47
N ASN A 404 24.96 -8.92 20.26
CA ASN A 404 25.83 -8.43 21.34
C ASN A 404 25.11 -7.50 22.34
N GLY A 405 23.84 -7.77 22.66
CA GLY A 405 23.03 -6.94 23.56
C GLY A 405 22.57 -5.60 22.97
N LYS A 406 22.73 -5.38 21.66
CA LYS A 406 22.36 -4.17 20.94
C LYS A 406 21.36 -4.48 19.82
N LEU A 407 20.56 -3.49 19.44
CA LEU A 407 19.64 -3.56 18.31
C LEU A 407 20.21 -2.77 17.13
N PHE A 408 20.12 -3.36 15.94
CA PHE A 408 20.57 -2.76 14.69
C PHE A 408 19.44 -2.72 13.68
N TYR A 409 19.20 -1.55 13.08
CA TYR A 409 18.31 -1.39 11.94
C TYR A 409 19.13 -1.45 10.65
N PHE A 410 18.75 -2.32 9.73
CA PHE A 410 19.44 -2.42 8.44
C PHE A 410 19.06 -1.24 7.55
N TYR A 411 20.07 -0.64 6.92
CA TYR A 411 19.90 0.42 5.94
C TYR A 411 20.49 -0.04 4.60
N GLN A 412 20.09 -1.24 4.20
CA GLN A 412 20.43 -1.89 2.94
C GLN A 412 19.39 -2.94 2.59
N ARG A 413 19.44 -3.38 1.32
CA ARG A 413 18.73 -4.58 0.89
C ARG A 413 19.15 -5.81 1.72
N MET A 414 18.16 -6.63 2.02
CA MET A 414 18.26 -7.87 2.79
C MET A 414 18.24 -9.09 1.87
N PHE A 415 18.89 -9.03 0.71
CA PHE A 415 19.03 -10.21 -0.14
C PHE A 415 20.27 -10.19 -1.03
N SER A 416 20.71 -11.38 -1.41
CA SER A 416 21.55 -11.60 -2.59
C SER A 416 20.68 -12.12 -3.73
N GLU A 417 21.10 -11.87 -4.97
CA GLU A 417 20.35 -12.23 -6.17
C GLU A 417 21.26 -12.91 -7.19
N ALA A 418 20.76 -13.99 -7.80
CA ALA A 418 21.35 -14.61 -8.98
C ALA A 418 20.28 -14.73 -10.08
N THR A 419 20.65 -14.36 -11.31
CA THR A 419 19.79 -14.48 -12.49
C THR A 419 20.34 -15.55 -13.43
N THR A 420 19.47 -16.44 -13.90
CA THR A 420 19.78 -17.41 -14.95
C THR A 420 18.75 -17.32 -16.08
N THR A 421 19.20 -17.50 -17.32
CA THR A 421 18.35 -17.50 -18.51
C THR A 421 18.54 -18.80 -19.26
N SER A 422 17.45 -19.45 -19.65
CA SER A 422 17.45 -20.74 -20.34
C SER A 422 16.37 -20.79 -21.43
N VAL A 423 16.48 -21.72 -22.39
CA VAL A 423 15.45 -21.96 -23.40
C VAL A 423 14.77 -23.29 -23.10
N VAL A 424 13.46 -23.27 -22.85
CA VAL A 424 12.66 -24.46 -22.53
C VAL A 424 11.48 -24.52 -23.49
N ALA A 425 11.34 -25.61 -24.24
CA ALA A 425 10.28 -25.81 -25.24
C ALA A 425 10.13 -24.62 -26.23
N GLY A 426 11.25 -24.06 -26.69
CA GLY A 426 11.27 -22.92 -27.61
C GLY A 426 10.99 -21.55 -26.98
N LYS A 427 10.78 -21.49 -25.65
CA LYS A 427 10.54 -20.25 -24.91
C LYS A 427 11.77 -19.85 -24.11
N THR A 428 12.10 -18.56 -24.12
CA THR A 428 13.18 -18.02 -23.28
C THR A 428 12.66 -17.75 -21.88
N ILE A 429 13.19 -18.48 -20.90
CA ILE A 429 12.81 -18.42 -19.50
C ILE A 429 13.92 -17.73 -18.70
N LYS A 430 13.57 -16.65 -18.01
CA LYS A 430 14.42 -15.96 -17.04
C LYS A 430 14.01 -16.37 -15.63
N LYS A 431 14.97 -16.87 -14.85
CA LYS A 431 14.81 -17.28 -13.46
C LYS A 431 15.69 -16.40 -12.57
N ILE A 432 15.08 -15.74 -11.59
CA ILE A 432 15.75 -14.95 -10.57
C ILE A 432 15.62 -15.71 -9.24
N THR A 433 16.75 -15.99 -8.61
CA THR A 433 16.82 -16.59 -7.28
C THR A 433 17.34 -15.54 -6.31
N MET A 434 16.57 -15.26 -5.26
CA MET A 434 16.94 -14.32 -4.21
C MET A 434 16.99 -15.02 -2.86
N ASN A 435 18.01 -14.72 -2.08
CA ASN A 435 18.29 -15.36 -0.80
C ASN A 435 18.19 -14.31 0.30
N PHE A 436 17.27 -14.51 1.24
CA PHE A 436 16.97 -13.57 2.32
C PHE A 436 17.39 -14.14 3.69
N PRO A 437 18.01 -13.31 4.56
CA PRO A 437 18.24 -13.65 5.97
C PRO A 437 16.97 -13.46 6.82
N ILE A 438 15.84 -13.15 6.17
CA ILE A 438 14.53 -12.95 6.79
C ILE A 438 13.49 -13.84 6.12
N ASN A 439 12.49 -14.26 6.89
CA ASN A 439 11.38 -15.03 6.37
C ASN A 439 10.26 -14.09 5.87
N LEU A 440 10.11 -13.95 4.55
CA LEU A 440 9.08 -13.12 3.91
C LEU A 440 7.69 -13.78 3.87
N THR A 441 7.49 -14.95 4.49
CA THR A 441 6.15 -15.51 4.67
C THR A 441 5.50 -15.05 5.98
N ASN A 442 6.30 -14.57 6.94
CA ASN A 442 5.81 -14.11 8.23
C ASN A 442 5.18 -12.71 8.12
N PRO A 443 4.30 -12.36 9.09
CA PRO A 443 3.85 -10.99 9.25
C PRO A 443 5.03 -10.04 9.47
N ALA A 444 5.01 -8.88 8.80
CA ALA A 444 6.12 -7.96 8.86
C ALA A 444 5.82 -6.56 8.32
N ILE A 445 6.55 -5.57 8.82
CA ILE A 445 6.69 -4.25 8.20
C ILE A 445 8.04 -4.22 7.48
N PHE A 446 8.01 -3.95 6.18
CA PHE A 446 9.20 -3.79 5.36
C PHE A 446 9.26 -2.39 4.76
N SER A 447 10.46 -1.97 4.40
CA SER A 447 10.63 -0.89 3.43
C SER A 447 11.05 -1.47 2.08
N HIS A 448 10.78 -0.74 1.01
CA HIS A 448 11.26 -1.06 -0.33
C HIS A 448 12.78 -1.27 -0.34
N GLY A 449 13.52 -0.41 0.35
CA GLY A 449 14.97 -0.52 0.58
C GLY A 449 15.46 -1.87 1.09
N HIS A 450 14.63 -2.62 1.81
CA HIS A 450 14.98 -3.93 2.34
C HIS A 450 14.74 -5.08 1.38
N ILE A 451 13.62 -5.07 0.65
CA ILE A 451 13.13 -6.25 -0.07
C ILE A 451 12.97 -6.04 -1.58
N GLY A 452 13.24 -4.83 -2.07
CA GLY A 452 13.25 -4.51 -3.49
C GLY A 452 14.56 -3.85 -3.93
N HIS A 453 14.54 -3.28 -5.14
CA HIS A 453 15.74 -2.77 -5.81
C HIS A 453 15.94 -1.27 -5.64
N HIS A 454 15.00 -0.55 -5.04
CA HIS A 454 15.11 0.89 -4.80
C HIS A 454 15.55 1.18 -3.36
N ALA A 455 16.22 2.30 -3.14
CA ALA A 455 16.83 2.67 -1.86
C ALA A 455 15.94 3.64 -1.05
N ASP A 456 14.65 3.32 -0.92
CA ASP A 456 13.65 4.18 -0.26
C ASP A 456 12.87 3.45 0.86
N GLY A 457 12.01 4.18 1.56
CA GLY A 457 11.15 3.66 2.63
C GLY A 457 11.86 3.48 3.99
N PHE A 458 13.19 3.62 4.06
CA PHE A 458 13.95 3.34 5.28
C PHE A 458 13.64 4.29 6.44
N LEU A 459 13.43 5.57 6.15
CA LEU A 459 13.16 6.60 7.17
C LEU A 459 11.77 6.42 7.80
N GLN A 460 10.79 6.01 7.00
CA GLN A 460 9.45 5.65 7.45
C GLN A 460 9.52 4.45 8.39
N GLY A 461 10.25 3.41 7.98
CA GLY A 461 10.41 2.20 8.78
C GLY A 461 11.02 2.49 10.16
N ILE A 462 12.15 3.21 10.21
CA ILE A 462 12.80 3.51 11.49
C ILE A 462 11.99 4.48 12.35
N TYR A 463 11.31 5.47 11.75
CA TYR A 463 10.43 6.37 12.50
C TYR A 463 9.30 5.59 13.16
N LEU A 464 8.62 4.73 12.41
CA LEU A 464 7.50 3.94 12.92
C LEU A 464 7.95 2.97 14.01
N TYR A 465 9.12 2.32 13.87
CA TYR A 465 9.70 1.49 14.92
C TYR A 465 9.87 2.30 16.22
N LEU A 466 10.51 3.46 16.15
CA LEU A 466 10.74 4.32 17.32
C LEU A 466 9.44 4.84 17.93
N ARG A 467 8.45 5.15 17.09
CA ARG A 467 7.21 5.78 17.49
C ARG A 467 6.18 4.78 18.04
N MET A 468 6.20 3.54 17.54
CA MET A 468 5.18 2.52 17.84
C MET A 468 5.70 1.42 18.77
N PHE A 469 6.93 0.94 18.56
CA PHE A 469 7.52 -0.13 19.38
C PHE A 469 8.24 0.46 20.61
N GLU A 470 9.21 1.34 20.40
CA GLU A 470 9.92 2.03 21.50
C GLU A 470 9.06 3.08 22.21
N SER A 471 7.86 3.36 21.68
CA SER A 471 6.86 4.25 22.27
C SER A 471 7.36 5.68 22.54
N LEU A 472 8.32 6.17 21.75
CA LEU A 472 8.78 7.55 21.84
C LEU A 472 7.69 8.51 21.37
N ASN A 473 7.74 9.76 21.84
CA ASN A 473 6.92 10.84 21.26
C ASN A 473 7.49 11.29 19.90
N ALA A 474 6.69 11.98 19.09
CA ALA A 474 7.08 12.38 17.73
C ALA A 474 8.41 13.15 17.66
N GLN A 475 8.61 14.10 18.58
CA GLN A 475 9.84 14.89 18.64
C GLN A 475 11.05 14.02 18.97
N ARG A 476 10.95 13.12 19.96
CA ARG A 476 12.01 12.18 20.33
C ARG A 476 12.30 11.18 19.21
N SER A 477 11.29 10.68 18.51
CA SER A 477 11.47 9.78 17.36
C SER A 477 12.30 10.44 16.26
N LEU A 478 11.98 11.68 15.89
CA LEU A 478 12.78 12.44 14.92
C LEU A 478 14.19 12.76 15.43
N GLN A 479 14.32 13.16 16.69
CA GLN A 479 15.62 13.46 17.29
C GLN A 479 16.53 12.23 17.33
N ALA A 480 15.97 11.05 17.63
CA ALA A 480 16.69 9.77 17.60
C ALA A 480 17.10 9.37 16.19
N MET A 481 16.20 9.50 15.21
CA MET A 481 16.55 9.25 13.81
C MET A 481 17.71 10.15 13.35
N ILE A 482 17.68 11.45 13.64
CA ILE A 482 18.79 12.38 13.35
C ILE A 482 20.07 11.96 14.07
N TYR A 483 19.98 11.59 15.35
CA TYR A 483 21.12 11.12 16.13
C TYR A 483 21.78 9.89 15.49
N PHE A 484 21.00 8.88 15.12
CA PHE A 484 21.52 7.66 14.49
C PHE A 484 22.18 7.96 13.14
N LEU A 485 21.59 8.85 12.34
CA LEU A 485 22.12 9.20 11.02
C LEU A 485 23.43 10.00 11.07
N THR A 486 23.58 10.89 12.06
CA THR A 486 24.67 11.88 12.12
C THR A 486 25.80 11.52 13.09
N SER A 487 25.57 10.60 14.03
CA SER A 487 26.61 10.13 14.95
C SER A 487 27.71 9.35 14.23
N GLU A 488 28.89 9.30 14.85
CA GLU A 488 29.98 8.44 14.39
C GLU A 488 29.58 6.97 14.47
N LYS A 489 30.23 6.14 13.64
CA LYS A 489 30.05 4.69 13.71
C LYS A 489 30.56 4.16 15.04
N THR A 490 29.71 3.44 15.78
CA THR A 490 30.10 2.70 16.97
C THR A 490 31.04 1.55 16.60
N ASP A 491 31.75 0.99 17.57
CA ASP A 491 32.64 -0.14 17.31
C ASP A 491 31.90 -1.37 16.78
N ALA A 492 30.62 -1.52 17.12
CA ALA A 492 29.77 -2.58 16.58
C ALA A 492 29.40 -2.35 15.11
N GLU A 493 29.23 -1.09 14.69
CA GLU A 493 28.90 -0.71 13.30
C GLU A 493 30.12 -0.80 12.34
N LYS A 494 31.34 -0.90 12.88
CA LYS A 494 32.56 -1.03 12.06
C LYS A 494 32.75 -2.45 11.51
N ASN A 495 32.14 -3.45 12.15
CA ASN A 495 32.24 -4.84 11.76
C ASN A 495 30.94 -5.30 11.10
N PRO A 496 30.99 -5.95 9.92
CA PRO A 496 29.77 -6.41 9.28
C PRO A 496 29.07 -7.52 10.08
N LEU A 497 27.73 -7.48 10.07
CA LEU A 497 26.92 -8.55 10.64
C LEU A 497 26.80 -9.69 9.64
N GLU A 498 27.02 -10.90 10.11
CA GLU A 498 26.87 -12.12 9.32
C GLU A 498 25.55 -12.79 9.68
N LEU A 499 24.62 -12.82 8.73
CA LEU A 499 23.30 -13.40 8.91
C LEU A 499 23.15 -14.63 8.05
N THR A 500 22.62 -15.70 8.62
CA THR A 500 22.31 -16.91 7.87
C THR A 500 21.03 -16.72 7.06
N GLU A 501 21.09 -17.09 5.78
CA GLU A 501 19.93 -17.19 4.90
C GLU A 501 18.91 -18.17 5.48
N VAL A 502 17.66 -17.75 5.56
CA VAL A 502 16.56 -18.60 6.05
C VAL A 502 15.50 -18.84 5.00
N MET A 503 15.49 -18.06 3.92
CA MET A 503 14.48 -18.20 2.88
C MET A 503 15.02 -17.86 1.49
N THR A 504 14.71 -18.74 0.54
CA THR A 504 14.98 -18.57 -0.88
C THR A 504 13.67 -18.21 -1.59
N VAL A 505 13.72 -17.20 -2.46
CA VAL A 505 12.61 -16.81 -3.32
C VAL A 505 13.01 -16.97 -4.78
N THR A 506 12.21 -17.71 -5.53
CA THR A 506 12.42 -17.94 -6.96
C THR A 506 11.33 -17.25 -7.77
N ARG A 507 11.70 -16.31 -8.63
CA ARG A 507 10.83 -15.72 -9.66
C ARG A 507 11.17 -16.33 -11.01
N THR A 508 10.18 -16.88 -11.70
CA THR A 508 10.32 -17.39 -13.06
C THR A 508 9.45 -16.57 -14.00
N SER A 509 10.00 -16.18 -15.15
CA SER A 509 9.35 -15.33 -16.14
C SER A 509 9.67 -15.78 -17.56
N GLU A 510 8.74 -15.62 -18.48
CA GLU A 510 8.92 -15.80 -19.92
C GLU A 510 9.31 -14.46 -20.55
N LEU A 511 10.35 -14.44 -21.39
CA LEU A 511 10.71 -13.27 -22.19
C LEU A 511 10.00 -13.37 -23.54
N VAL A 512 9.03 -12.48 -23.79
CA VAL A 512 8.28 -12.41 -25.05
C VAL A 512 8.46 -11.01 -25.65
N SER A 513 9.11 -10.94 -26.80
CA SER A 513 9.31 -9.67 -27.55
C SER A 513 9.88 -8.52 -26.71
N GLY A 514 10.82 -8.82 -25.80
CA GLY A 514 11.45 -7.85 -24.90
C GLY A 514 10.66 -7.53 -23.62
N SER A 515 9.45 -8.08 -23.44
CA SER A 515 8.66 -7.94 -22.21
C SER A 515 8.76 -9.20 -21.33
N GLU A 516 8.90 -9.00 -20.02
CA GLU A 516 8.85 -10.09 -19.01
C GLU A 516 7.40 -10.41 -18.63
N ARG A 517 6.97 -11.65 -18.87
CA ARG A 517 5.72 -12.18 -18.34
C ARG A 517 6.03 -13.11 -17.18
N ASN A 518 5.71 -12.70 -15.96
CA ASN A 518 5.88 -13.56 -14.78
C ASN A 518 5.06 -14.84 -14.92
N ILE A 519 5.71 -15.98 -14.68
CA ILE A 519 5.11 -17.31 -14.68
C ILE A 519 4.80 -17.71 -13.24
N GLU A 520 5.76 -17.56 -12.33
CA GLU A 520 5.63 -18.05 -10.95
C GLU A 520 6.56 -17.26 -10.01
N VAL A 521 6.10 -17.06 -8.78
CA VAL A 521 6.92 -16.63 -7.64
C VAL A 521 6.75 -17.66 -6.54
N LYS A 522 7.85 -18.28 -6.12
CA LYS A 522 7.87 -19.34 -5.10
C LYS A 522 8.74 -18.94 -3.92
N PHE A 523 8.19 -19.10 -2.71
CA PHE A 523 8.90 -18.90 -1.44
C PHE A 523 9.20 -20.28 -0.84
N THR A 524 10.45 -20.56 -0.53
CA THR A 524 10.88 -21.83 0.08
C THR A 524 11.84 -21.58 1.23
N PRO A 525 11.82 -22.42 2.29
CA PRO A 525 12.94 -22.48 3.22
C PRO A 525 14.26 -22.66 2.47
N ALA A 526 15.33 -22.03 2.96
CA ALA A 526 16.65 -22.19 2.36
C ALA A 526 17.08 -23.66 2.39
N ALA A 527 17.31 -24.26 1.21
CA ALA A 527 17.72 -25.66 1.10
C ALA A 527 19.15 -25.88 1.65
N SER A 528 20.01 -24.88 1.43
CA SER A 528 21.38 -24.83 1.95
C SER A 528 21.63 -23.42 2.46
N PRO A 529 21.51 -23.17 3.78
CA PRO A 529 21.70 -21.85 4.35
C PRO A 529 23.09 -21.29 4.01
N THR A 530 23.13 -20.07 3.48
CA THR A 530 24.38 -19.34 3.17
C THR A 530 24.51 -18.12 4.07
N THR A 531 25.74 -17.64 4.30
CA THR A 531 25.97 -16.42 5.10
C THR A 531 25.86 -15.18 4.21
N ILE A 532 25.00 -14.25 4.61
CA ILE A 532 24.82 -12.94 4.00
C ILE A 532 25.47 -11.90 4.91
N ARG A 533 26.38 -11.10 4.34
CA ARG A 533 27.10 -10.04 5.03
C ARG A 533 26.34 -8.71 4.94
N ILE A 534 26.01 -8.13 6.08
CA ILE A 534 25.31 -6.85 6.22
C ILE A 534 26.32 -5.80 6.69
N THR A 535 26.52 -4.74 5.91
CA THR A 535 27.55 -3.71 6.15
C THR A 535 26.98 -2.32 6.40
N ASN A 536 25.74 -2.07 5.99
CA ASN A 536 25.07 -0.78 6.13
C ASN A 536 23.89 -0.94 7.09
N PHE A 537 24.12 -0.58 8.34
CA PHE A 537 23.13 -0.66 9.40
C PHE A 537 23.44 0.40 10.45
N LEU A 538 22.45 0.71 11.29
CA LEU A 538 22.59 1.66 12.38
C LEU A 538 22.27 0.98 13.71
N GLU A 539 23.10 1.21 14.71
CA GLU A 539 22.81 0.89 16.10
C GLU A 539 21.70 1.80 16.63
N ILE A 540 20.66 1.20 17.21
CA ILE A 540 19.59 1.90 17.91
C ILE A 540 20.07 2.15 19.35
N ASP A 541 20.85 3.21 19.53
CA ASP A 541 21.40 3.63 20.83
C ASP A 541 20.59 4.78 21.45
N LEU A 542 19.42 4.45 22.02
CA LEU A 542 18.56 5.43 22.68
C LEU A 542 19.22 6.06 23.90
N GLN A 543 20.10 5.35 24.60
CA GLN A 543 20.84 5.89 25.75
C GLN A 543 21.88 6.93 25.31
N GLY A 544 22.59 6.70 24.21
CA GLY A 544 23.46 7.70 23.60
C GLY A 544 22.70 8.92 23.12
N MET A 545 21.51 8.72 22.54
CA MET A 545 20.61 9.81 22.16
C MET A 545 20.22 10.64 23.37
N ASP A 546 19.74 10.03 24.46
CA ASP A 546 19.33 10.73 25.68
C ASP A 546 20.50 11.45 26.37
N ARG A 547 21.73 10.90 26.31
CA ARG A 547 22.93 11.58 26.81
C ARG A 547 23.27 12.83 26.01
N LYS A 548 23.08 12.79 24.68
CA LYS A 548 23.40 13.91 23.79
C LYS A 548 22.29 14.96 23.75
N TYR A 549 21.04 14.51 23.85
CA TYR A 549 19.84 15.34 23.78
C TYR A 549 18.94 15.04 24.97
N PRO A 550 19.37 15.43 26.19
CA PRO A 550 18.59 15.17 27.39
C PRO A 550 17.25 15.89 27.30
N VAL A 551 16.21 15.21 27.77
CA VAL A 551 14.89 15.84 27.87
C VAL A 551 14.83 16.64 29.14
N ASN A 552 14.66 17.94 28.96
CA ASN A 552 14.26 18.80 30.05
C ASN A 552 12.82 18.43 30.40
N ASN A 553 12.63 17.72 31.52
CA ASN A 553 11.33 17.53 32.15
C ASN A 553 10.84 18.85 32.77
N SER A 554 10.67 19.88 31.94
CA SER A 554 10.19 21.19 32.37
C SER A 554 9.09 21.69 31.43
N ASN A 555 7.97 20.97 31.44
CA ASN A 555 6.61 21.47 31.71
C ASN A 555 5.57 20.47 31.19
#